data_AF-A0A956TL04-F1
#
_entry.id   AF-A0A956TL04-F1
#
_cell.length_a   1.000
_cell.length_b   1.000
_cell.length_c   1.000
_cell.angle_alpha   90.00
_cell.angle_beta   90.00
_cell.angle_gamma   90.00
#
_symmetry.space_group_name_H-M   'P 1'
#
loop_
_entity.id
_entity.type
_entity.pdbx_description
1 polymer ?
#
loop_
_entity_poly.entity_id
_entity_poly.type
_entity_poly.pdbx_seq_one_letter_code
_entity_poly.pdbx_strand_id
1 'polypeptide(L)'
;MAAMVRETHLRREQLIYPLFIVEGDGVKTPISSMPGIHQQSIDQALFELDEVMDEGLSSIILFGIPRVKDSHASGAWSDKGVVQEATRQIKARFPELMVVADTCLCEYMDHGHCGIVEGNQILNDASVDVLARAAVSQARAGADIIAPSDMMDGRVAAIRRALDEDGFENVPIMAYSSKFSSALYGPFREAAESAPQFGDRKSYQM
;
A
#
# COMPACT_ATOMS: atom_id res chain seq x y z
N MET A 1 39.52 -13.57 -6.92
CA MET A 1 38.78 -14.42 -7.89
C MET A 1 37.26 -14.35 -7.67
N ALA A 2 36.73 -14.64 -6.48
CA ALA A 2 35.26 -14.63 -6.25
C ALA A 2 34.55 -13.29 -6.59
N ALA A 3 35.13 -12.14 -6.27
CA ALA A 3 34.56 -10.84 -6.64
C ALA A 3 34.61 -10.56 -8.16
N MET A 4 35.56 -11.17 -8.89
CA MET A 4 35.77 -10.97 -10.33
C MET A 4 34.77 -11.77 -11.18
N VAL A 5 34.27 -12.90 -10.67
CA VAL A 5 33.35 -13.81 -11.38
C VAL A 5 31.92 -13.71 -10.86
N ARG A 6 31.60 -12.66 -10.07
CA ARG A 6 30.26 -12.46 -9.51
C ARG A 6 29.32 -11.96 -10.59
N GLU A 7 28.22 -12.67 -10.80
CA GLU A 7 27.19 -12.31 -11.78
C GLU A 7 26.15 -11.33 -11.21
N THR A 8 25.77 -11.52 -9.94
CA THR A 8 24.68 -10.77 -9.32
C THR A 8 25.20 -9.78 -8.29
N HIS A 9 24.72 -8.54 -8.39
CA HIS A 9 25.00 -7.48 -7.43
C HIS A 9 23.68 -6.99 -6.85
N LEU A 10 23.63 -6.86 -5.53
CA LEU A 10 22.57 -6.15 -4.85
C LEU A 10 22.99 -4.69 -4.67
N ARG A 11 22.12 -3.76 -5.02
CA ARG A 11 22.32 -2.33 -4.91
C ARG A 11 21.12 -1.68 -4.22
N ARG A 12 21.34 -0.49 -3.68
CA ARG A 12 20.34 0.23 -2.88
C ARG A 12 19.11 0.62 -3.70
N GLU A 13 19.30 0.91 -4.99
CA GLU A 13 18.23 1.29 -5.92
C GLU A 13 17.29 0.12 -6.26
N GLN A 14 17.59 -1.09 -5.78
CA GLN A 14 16.74 -2.27 -5.93
C GLN A 14 15.84 -2.50 -4.70
N LEU A 15 15.93 -1.65 -3.67
CA LEU A 15 15.21 -1.79 -2.41
C LEU A 15 14.06 -0.79 -2.33
N ILE A 16 12.85 -1.30 -2.06
CA ILE A 16 11.67 -0.51 -1.71
C ILE A 16 11.42 -0.74 -0.22
N TYR A 17 11.34 0.34 0.57
CA TYR A 17 11.14 0.25 2.02
C TYR A 17 9.66 0.35 2.41
N PRO A 18 9.06 -0.69 3.02
CA PRO A 18 7.66 -0.64 3.47
C PRO A 18 7.47 0.18 4.74
N LEU A 19 6.44 1.02 4.77
CA LEU A 19 6.03 1.79 5.94
C LEU A 19 4.56 1.54 6.29
N PHE A 20 4.29 1.31 7.57
CA PHE A 20 2.95 1.19 8.13
C PHE A 20 2.55 2.50 8.80
N ILE A 21 1.64 3.24 8.16
CA ILE A 21 1.25 4.58 8.59
C ILE A 21 -0.11 4.54 9.30
N VAL A 22 -0.16 5.09 10.51
CA VAL A 22 -1.40 5.30 11.28
C VAL A 22 -1.75 6.79 11.38
N GLU A 23 -3.01 7.08 11.68
CA GLU A 23 -3.45 8.44 12.03
C GLU A 23 -2.96 8.82 13.45
N GLY A 24 -2.57 10.08 13.64
CA GLY A 24 -2.15 10.62 14.94
C GLY A 24 -0.88 11.45 14.84
N ASP A 25 -0.29 11.72 16.00
CA ASP A 25 0.97 12.45 16.18
C ASP A 25 1.78 11.76 17.29
N GLY A 26 3.10 11.61 17.10
CA GLY A 26 4.00 10.98 18.06
C GLY A 26 3.76 9.48 18.29
N VAL A 27 3.08 8.78 17.37
CA VAL A 27 2.77 7.36 17.48
C VAL A 27 3.90 6.53 16.85
N LYS A 28 4.47 5.60 17.62
CA LYS A 28 5.43 4.61 17.15
C LYS A 28 5.26 3.31 17.92
N THR A 29 4.40 2.44 17.42
CA THR A 29 3.99 1.20 18.08
C THR A 29 4.70 0.00 17.46
N PRO A 30 5.47 -0.79 18.22
CA PRO A 30 6.16 -1.96 17.69
C PRO A 30 5.17 -3.05 17.27
N ILE A 31 5.47 -3.73 16.17
CA ILE A 31 4.69 -4.89 15.70
C ILE A 31 5.34 -6.16 16.28
N SER A 32 4.58 -6.93 17.05
CA SER A 32 5.13 -8.02 17.86
C SER A 32 5.68 -9.17 17.00
N SER A 33 5.02 -9.45 15.88
CA SER A 33 5.44 -10.48 14.92
C SER A 33 6.51 -10.01 13.92
N MET A 34 6.88 -8.73 13.92
CA MET A 34 7.89 -8.15 13.03
C MET A 34 8.90 -7.32 13.82
N PRO A 35 9.86 -7.95 14.52
CA PRO A 35 10.84 -7.24 15.34
C PRO A 35 11.59 -6.16 14.56
N GLY A 36 11.63 -4.95 15.12
CA GLY A 36 12.24 -3.77 14.49
C GLY A 36 11.31 -2.95 13.61
N ILE A 37 10.09 -3.42 13.33
CA ILE A 37 9.11 -2.71 12.51
C ILE A 37 8.01 -2.13 13.40
N HIS A 38 7.50 -0.96 13.00
CA HIS A 38 6.52 -0.20 13.77
C HIS A 38 5.34 0.22 12.89
N GLN A 39 4.15 0.29 13.48
CA GLN A 39 3.11 1.20 13.01
C GLN A 39 3.43 2.60 13.53
N GLN A 40 3.40 3.61 12.68
CA GLN A 40 3.83 4.94 13.08
C GLN A 40 3.00 6.06 12.44
N SER A 41 2.83 7.16 13.17
CA SER A 41 2.23 8.36 12.60
C SER A 41 3.21 9.01 11.61
N ILE A 42 2.68 9.85 10.73
CA ILE A 42 3.46 10.46 9.67
C ILE A 42 4.64 11.30 10.19
N ASP A 43 4.48 12.01 11.31
CA ASP A 43 5.57 12.77 11.93
C ASP A 43 6.75 11.87 12.33
N GLN A 44 6.48 10.68 12.89
CA GLN A 44 7.51 9.70 13.24
C GLN A 44 8.15 9.07 12.00
N ALA A 45 7.34 8.74 10.98
CA ALA A 45 7.84 8.21 9.72
C ALA A 45 8.78 9.17 9.00
N LEU A 46 8.53 10.49 9.07
CA LEU A 46 9.40 11.48 8.44
C LEU A 46 10.79 11.55 9.11
N PHE A 47 10.89 11.36 10.43
CA PHE A 47 12.19 11.26 11.11
C PHE A 47 12.96 10.01 10.68
N GLU A 48 12.29 8.87 10.58
CA GLU A 48 12.90 7.63 10.10
C GLU A 48 13.36 7.74 8.64
N LEU A 49 12.59 8.46 7.81
CA LEU A 49 12.96 8.69 6.41
C LEU A 49 14.18 9.59 6.25
N ASP A 50 14.45 10.54 7.14
CA ASP A 50 15.71 11.31 7.10
C ASP A 50 16.91 10.34 7.21
N GLU A 51 16.89 9.44 8.19
CA GLU A 51 17.98 8.47 8.42
C GLU A 51 18.13 7.49 7.25
N VAL A 52 17.00 6.99 6.75
CA VAL A 52 16.98 5.98 5.68
C VAL A 52 17.42 6.56 4.33
N MET A 53 17.11 7.83 4.05
CA MET A 53 17.60 8.50 2.84
C MET A 53 19.10 8.83 2.92
N ASP A 54 19.63 9.18 4.09
CA ASP A 54 21.08 9.37 4.28
C ASP A 54 21.86 8.07 3.99
N GLU A 55 21.25 6.91 4.24
CA GLU A 55 21.75 5.59 3.85
C GLU A 55 21.55 5.25 2.36
N GLY A 56 21.00 6.17 1.56
CA GLY A 56 20.90 6.09 0.11
C GLY A 56 19.70 5.29 -0.40
N LEU A 57 18.66 5.12 0.40
CA LEU A 57 17.38 4.56 -0.05
C LEU A 57 16.57 5.64 -0.80
N SER A 58 15.90 5.25 -1.88
CA SER A 58 15.22 6.18 -2.79
C SER A 58 13.76 5.83 -3.09
N SER A 59 13.23 4.74 -2.52
CA SER A 59 11.86 4.32 -2.78
C SER A 59 11.18 3.66 -1.58
N ILE A 60 9.93 4.02 -1.34
CA ILE A 60 9.11 3.50 -0.23
C ILE A 60 7.79 2.95 -0.76
N ILE A 61 7.15 2.08 0.03
CA ILE A 61 5.75 1.70 -0.18
C ILE A 61 4.93 1.95 1.08
N LEU A 62 3.82 2.65 0.93
CA LEU A 62 2.95 3.03 2.03
C LEU A 62 1.79 2.04 2.20
N PHE A 63 1.63 1.56 3.43
CA PHE A 63 0.46 0.83 3.90
C PHE A 63 -0.25 1.67 4.96
N GLY A 64 -1.51 2.02 4.70
CA GLY A 64 -2.31 2.85 5.61
C GLY A 64 -3.15 2.02 6.57
N ILE A 65 -3.14 2.36 7.85
CA ILE A 65 -4.00 1.77 8.87
C ILE A 65 -4.92 2.89 9.41
N PRO A 66 -6.13 3.07 8.84
CA PRO A 66 -7.04 4.12 9.25
C PRO A 66 -7.61 3.83 10.63
N ARG A 67 -8.00 4.88 11.37
CA ARG A 67 -8.65 4.71 12.69
C ARG A 67 -10.05 4.11 12.56
N VAL A 68 -10.73 4.37 11.45
CA VAL A 68 -12.09 3.89 11.17
C VAL A 68 -12.07 3.06 9.90
N LYS A 69 -12.67 1.88 10.00
CA LYS A 69 -12.90 0.95 8.88
C LYS A 69 -14.40 0.83 8.66
N ASP A 70 -14.81 0.66 7.40
CA ASP A 70 -16.22 0.52 7.03
C ASP A 70 -16.39 -0.40 5.82
N SER A 71 -17.63 -0.85 5.58
CA SER A 71 -17.98 -1.78 4.50
C SER A 71 -17.85 -1.22 3.08
N HIS A 72 -17.53 0.07 2.93
CA HIS A 72 -17.36 0.74 1.63
C HIS A 72 -15.90 1.15 1.40
N ALA A 73 -14.99 0.81 2.31
CA ALA A 73 -13.60 1.26 2.34
C ALA A 73 -13.47 2.78 2.10
N SER A 74 -14.32 3.59 2.73
CA SER A 74 -14.36 5.05 2.43
C SER A 74 -13.02 5.76 2.69
N GLY A 75 -12.26 5.27 3.67
CA GLY A 75 -10.91 5.75 3.97
C GLY A 75 -9.88 5.53 2.85
N ALA A 76 -10.07 4.53 1.97
CA ALA A 76 -9.11 4.18 0.92
C ALA A 76 -9.03 5.25 -0.18
N TRP A 77 -10.13 5.95 -0.44
CA TRP A 77 -10.24 6.97 -1.49
C TRP A 77 -10.54 8.37 -0.96
N SER A 78 -10.66 8.55 0.36
CA SER A 78 -10.78 9.85 0.99
C SER A 78 -9.59 10.75 0.66
N ASP A 79 -9.85 12.00 0.29
CA ASP A 79 -8.78 12.99 0.08
C ASP A 79 -7.94 13.22 1.35
N LYS A 80 -8.55 13.01 2.52
CA LYS A 80 -7.90 13.05 3.85
C LYS A 80 -7.58 11.66 4.40
N GLY A 81 -7.51 10.65 3.54
CA GLY A 81 -7.10 9.31 3.92
C GLY A 81 -5.65 9.29 4.42
N VAL A 82 -5.33 8.30 5.26
CA VAL A 82 -4.02 8.18 5.92
C VAL A 82 -2.87 8.10 4.91
N VAL A 83 -3.02 7.35 3.82
CA VAL A 83 -2.00 7.25 2.76
C VAL A 83 -1.87 8.55 1.97
N GLN A 84 -2.99 9.21 1.66
CA GLN A 84 -3.01 10.47 0.92
C GLN A 84 -2.31 11.58 1.70
N GLU A 85 -2.61 11.70 2.99
CA GLU A 85 -1.98 12.70 3.86
C GLU A 85 -0.49 12.41 4.05
N ALA A 86 -0.14 11.14 4.29
CA ALA A 86 1.26 10.72 4.38
C ALA A 86 2.04 11.03 3.10
N THR A 87 1.46 10.71 1.93
CA THR A 87 2.06 10.97 0.62
C THR A 87 2.33 12.47 0.43
N ARG A 88 1.35 13.34 0.70
CA ARG A 88 1.53 14.79 0.58
C ARG A 88 2.67 15.32 1.46
N GLN A 89 2.71 14.88 2.73
CA GLN A 89 3.75 15.33 3.67
C GLN A 89 5.13 14.81 3.28
N ILE A 90 5.22 13.55 2.82
CA ILE A 90 6.46 12.96 2.32
C ILE A 90 6.95 13.69 1.08
N LYS A 91 6.10 13.90 0.06
CA LYS A 91 6.49 14.61 -1.16
C LYS A 91 6.84 16.08 -0.90
N ALA A 92 6.23 16.72 0.11
CA ALA A 92 6.59 18.07 0.50
C ALA A 92 8.00 18.16 1.12
N ARG A 93 8.40 17.15 1.90
CA ARG A 93 9.72 17.10 2.56
C ARG A 93 10.81 16.51 1.68
N PHE A 94 10.47 15.48 0.90
CA PHE A 94 11.37 14.68 0.08
C PHE A 94 10.81 14.55 -1.36
N PRO A 95 10.86 15.61 -2.18
CA PRO A 95 10.26 15.61 -3.51
C PRO A 95 10.80 14.50 -4.44
N GLU A 96 12.07 14.13 -4.27
CA GLU A 96 12.76 13.12 -5.08
C GLU A 96 12.56 11.68 -4.58
N LEU A 97 11.99 11.49 -3.38
CA LEU A 97 11.71 10.14 -2.87
C LEU A 97 10.55 9.54 -3.65
N MET A 98 10.76 8.32 -4.18
CA MET A 98 9.74 7.59 -4.91
C MET A 98 8.73 6.98 -3.93
N VAL A 99 7.48 7.42 -4.02
CA VAL A 99 6.38 6.95 -3.17
C VAL A 99 5.51 5.99 -3.96
N VAL A 100 5.55 4.72 -3.57
CA VAL A 100 4.60 3.71 -4.01
C VAL A 100 3.42 3.69 -3.05
N ALA A 101 2.20 3.78 -3.55
CA ALA A 101 1.00 3.58 -2.75
C ALA A 101 0.45 2.16 -2.95
N ASP A 102 0.30 1.39 -1.87
CA ASP A 102 -0.50 0.16 -1.95
C ASP A 102 -1.96 0.52 -2.23
N THR A 103 -2.53 -0.12 -3.25
CA THR A 103 -3.92 0.09 -3.66
C THR A 103 -4.69 -1.20 -3.40
N CYS A 104 -5.20 -1.31 -2.18
CA CYS A 104 -6.03 -2.40 -1.71
C CYS A 104 -7.11 -1.85 -0.77
N LEU A 105 -8.12 -2.67 -0.49
CA LEU A 105 -9.21 -2.28 0.42
C LEU A 105 -9.11 -2.95 1.79
N CYS A 106 -8.23 -3.94 1.96
CA CYS A 106 -8.28 -4.78 3.16
C CYS A 106 -7.94 -4.09 4.48
N GLU A 107 -7.16 -3.01 4.42
CA GLU A 107 -6.83 -2.17 5.56
C GLU A 107 -8.00 -1.27 5.98
N TYR A 108 -8.92 -1.00 5.06
CA TYR A 108 -10.01 -0.04 5.19
C TYR A 108 -11.39 -0.70 5.37
N MET A 109 -11.52 -1.96 4.95
CA MET A 109 -12.73 -2.76 5.16
C MET A 109 -12.83 -3.25 6.60
N ASP A 110 -14.00 -3.08 7.22
CA ASP A 110 -14.25 -3.59 8.57
C ASP A 110 -14.08 -5.12 8.68
N HIS A 111 -14.35 -5.86 7.61
CA HIS A 111 -14.21 -7.32 7.54
C HIS A 111 -12.82 -7.80 7.06
N GLY A 112 -11.90 -6.91 6.67
CA GLY A 112 -10.51 -7.26 6.33
C GLY A 112 -10.28 -8.00 4.99
N HIS A 113 -11.27 -8.03 4.09
CA HIS A 113 -11.10 -8.57 2.72
C HIS A 113 -10.67 -7.46 1.75
N CYS A 114 -10.06 -7.85 0.61
CA CYS A 114 -9.53 -6.91 -0.39
C CYS A 114 -10.59 -6.27 -1.29
N GLY A 115 -11.88 -6.49 -1.00
CA GLY A 115 -12.98 -6.16 -1.90
C GLY A 115 -14.30 -6.04 -1.17
N ILE A 116 -15.30 -5.51 -1.87
CA ILE A 116 -16.69 -5.36 -1.42
C ILE A 116 -17.31 -6.75 -1.20
N VAL A 117 -18.06 -6.90 -0.11
CA VAL A 117 -18.70 -8.16 0.28
C VAL A 117 -20.21 -8.08 0.12
N GLU A 118 -20.81 -9.08 -0.53
CA GLU A 118 -22.24 -9.34 -0.47
C GLU A 118 -22.48 -10.79 0.02
N GLY A 119 -23.10 -10.93 1.20
CA GLY A 119 -23.18 -12.21 1.88
C GLY A 119 -21.80 -12.75 2.23
N ASN A 120 -21.39 -13.85 1.59
CA ASN A 120 -20.07 -14.47 1.75
C ASN A 120 -19.21 -14.39 0.47
N GLN A 121 -19.59 -13.55 -0.49
CA GLN A 121 -18.90 -13.42 -1.77
C GLN A 121 -18.18 -12.08 -1.86
N ILE A 122 -16.96 -12.10 -2.43
CA ILE A 122 -16.21 -10.89 -2.76
C ILE A 122 -16.62 -10.50 -4.17
N LEU A 123 -17.22 -9.31 -4.31
CA LEU A 123 -17.72 -8.82 -5.58
C LEU A 123 -16.59 -8.18 -6.38
N ASN A 124 -16.20 -8.81 -7.50
CA ASN A 124 -15.08 -8.35 -8.33
C ASN A 124 -15.27 -6.90 -8.82
N ASP A 125 -16.29 -6.66 -9.64
CA ASP A 125 -16.45 -5.39 -10.36
C ASP A 125 -16.73 -4.22 -9.41
N ALA A 126 -17.56 -4.44 -8.39
CA ALA A 126 -17.80 -3.44 -7.35
C ALA A 126 -16.52 -3.08 -6.58
N SER A 127 -15.60 -4.03 -6.39
CA SER A 127 -14.29 -3.76 -5.77
C SER A 127 -13.39 -2.97 -6.71
N VAL A 128 -13.37 -3.32 -8.01
CA VAL A 128 -12.58 -2.64 -9.04
C VAL A 128 -12.96 -1.16 -9.14
N ASP A 129 -14.24 -0.82 -9.05
CA ASP A 129 -14.70 0.57 -9.05
C ASP A 129 -14.14 1.37 -7.87
N VAL A 130 -14.09 0.78 -6.67
CA VAL A 130 -13.53 1.43 -5.48
C VAL A 130 -12.00 1.53 -5.57
N LEU A 131 -11.33 0.50 -6.10
CA LEU A 131 -9.88 0.49 -6.32
C LEU A 131 -9.46 1.58 -7.32
N ALA A 132 -10.22 1.79 -8.39
CA ALA A 132 -9.97 2.86 -9.35
C ALA A 132 -10.06 4.25 -8.69
N ARG A 133 -11.05 4.47 -7.83
CA ARG A 133 -11.18 5.72 -7.04
C ARG A 133 -10.03 5.92 -6.06
N ALA A 134 -9.60 4.85 -5.39
CA ALA A 134 -8.45 4.88 -4.48
C ALA A 134 -7.16 5.24 -5.22
N ALA A 135 -6.90 4.61 -6.38
CA ALA A 135 -5.73 4.90 -7.21
C ALA A 135 -5.67 6.38 -7.63
N VAL A 136 -6.79 6.93 -8.13
CA VAL A 136 -6.85 8.36 -8.49
C VAL A 136 -6.62 9.27 -7.29
N SER A 137 -7.20 8.93 -6.13
CA SER A 137 -7.00 9.68 -4.88
C SER A 137 -5.54 9.67 -4.43
N GLN A 138 -4.87 8.52 -4.51
CA GLN A 138 -3.44 8.36 -4.20
C GLN A 138 -2.55 9.13 -5.19
N ALA A 139 -2.82 9.05 -6.49
CA ALA A 139 -2.10 9.79 -7.51
C ALA A 139 -2.24 11.31 -7.33
N ARG A 140 -3.46 11.79 -7.01
CA ARG A 140 -3.73 13.20 -6.70
C ARG A 140 -2.98 13.70 -5.46
N ALA A 141 -2.71 12.83 -4.50
CA ALA A 141 -1.89 13.13 -3.33
C ALA A 141 -0.38 13.21 -3.64
N GLY A 142 0.05 12.76 -4.83
CA GLY A 142 1.44 12.80 -5.29
C GLY A 142 2.15 11.45 -5.27
N ALA A 143 1.43 10.33 -5.20
CA ALA A 143 2.05 9.01 -5.31
C ALA A 143 2.69 8.85 -6.70
N ASP A 144 3.95 8.40 -6.72
CA ASP A 144 4.71 8.22 -7.96
C ASP A 144 4.34 6.89 -8.64
N ILE A 145 3.92 5.87 -7.88
CA ILE A 145 3.52 4.56 -8.40
C ILE A 145 2.27 4.06 -7.68
N ILE A 146 1.30 3.53 -8.44
CA ILE A 146 0.13 2.85 -7.90
C ILE A 146 0.37 1.34 -7.91
N ALA A 147 0.22 0.68 -6.77
CA ALA A 147 0.53 -0.74 -6.61
C ALA A 147 -0.70 -1.57 -6.20
N PRO A 148 -1.57 -1.97 -7.16
CA PRO A 148 -2.77 -2.74 -6.85
C PRO A 148 -2.42 -4.16 -6.40
N SER A 149 -2.78 -4.47 -5.17
CA SER A 149 -2.45 -5.74 -4.48
C SER A 149 -3.66 -6.61 -4.14
N ASP A 150 -4.84 -6.21 -4.61
CA ASP A 150 -6.17 -6.77 -4.34
C ASP A 150 -6.45 -8.12 -5.00
N MET A 151 -5.83 -8.40 -6.16
CA MET A 151 -6.05 -9.59 -7.01
C MET A 151 -7.44 -9.71 -7.65
N MET A 152 -8.16 -8.61 -7.85
CA MET A 152 -9.40 -8.58 -8.63
C MET A 152 -9.11 -8.70 -10.13
N ASP A 153 -10.01 -9.35 -10.87
CA ASP A 153 -9.91 -9.47 -12.31
C ASP A 153 -10.15 -8.12 -12.98
N GLY A 154 -9.31 -7.79 -13.97
CA GLY A 154 -9.45 -6.55 -14.76
C GLY A 154 -9.01 -5.25 -14.07
N ARG A 155 -8.65 -5.28 -12.76
CA ARG A 155 -8.34 -4.04 -12.00
C ARG A 155 -7.29 -3.14 -12.65
N VAL A 156 -6.24 -3.70 -13.26
CA VAL A 156 -5.16 -2.92 -13.87
C VAL A 156 -5.69 -2.04 -15.00
N ALA A 157 -6.58 -2.59 -15.84
CA ALA A 157 -7.15 -1.85 -16.96
C ALA A 157 -8.12 -0.76 -16.48
N ALA A 158 -8.90 -1.05 -15.44
CA ALA A 158 -9.82 -0.07 -14.84
C ALA A 158 -9.06 1.07 -14.15
N ILE A 159 -8.03 0.75 -13.35
CA ILE A 159 -7.16 1.73 -12.70
C ILE A 159 -6.45 2.59 -13.74
N ARG A 160 -5.88 1.98 -14.79
CA ARG A 160 -5.23 2.73 -15.87
C ARG A 160 -6.19 3.74 -16.51
N ARG A 161 -7.40 3.30 -16.86
CA ARG A 161 -8.42 4.17 -17.45
C ARG A 161 -8.78 5.33 -16.53
N ALA A 162 -9.03 5.06 -15.25
CA ALA A 162 -9.38 6.08 -14.28
C ALA A 162 -8.24 7.10 -14.08
N LEU A 163 -6.99 6.63 -14.00
CA LEU A 163 -5.83 7.52 -13.93
C LEU A 163 -5.71 8.39 -15.20
N ASP A 164 -5.94 7.83 -16.39
CA ASP A 164 -5.90 8.60 -17.65
C ASP A 164 -7.00 9.66 -17.71
N GLU A 165 -8.24 9.30 -17.34
CA GLU A 165 -9.40 10.20 -17.31
C GLU A 165 -9.22 11.38 -16.34
N ASP A 166 -8.46 11.18 -15.25
CA ASP A 166 -8.10 12.21 -14.27
C ASP A 166 -6.77 12.94 -14.58
N GLY A 167 -6.11 12.65 -15.70
CA GLY A 167 -4.89 13.34 -16.15
C GLY A 167 -3.57 12.81 -15.56
N PHE A 168 -3.57 11.61 -14.98
CA PHE A 168 -2.41 10.91 -14.40
C PHE A 168 -1.80 9.87 -15.35
N GLU A 169 -1.73 10.20 -16.65
CA GLU A 169 -1.24 9.30 -17.72
C GLU A 169 0.16 8.73 -17.46
N ASN A 170 1.03 9.52 -16.82
CA ASN A 170 2.42 9.15 -16.56
C ASN A 170 2.64 8.38 -15.26
N VAL A 171 1.61 8.21 -14.43
CA VAL A 171 1.75 7.46 -13.17
C VAL A 171 1.76 5.96 -13.49
N PRO A 172 2.88 5.23 -13.31
CA PRO A 172 2.96 3.80 -13.56
C PRO A 172 2.12 2.98 -12.58
N ILE A 173 1.78 1.77 -13.02
CA ILE A 173 1.08 0.77 -12.21
C ILE A 173 2.04 -0.40 -11.97
N MET A 174 2.46 -0.61 -10.72
CA MET A 174 3.20 -1.79 -10.28
C MET A 174 2.21 -2.86 -9.82
N ALA A 175 1.64 -3.58 -10.78
CA ALA A 175 0.63 -4.58 -10.48
C ALA A 175 1.22 -5.78 -9.73
N TYR A 176 0.58 -6.19 -8.63
CA TYR A 176 0.77 -7.53 -8.08
C TYR A 176 0.08 -8.53 -9.01
N SER A 177 0.76 -8.89 -10.09
CA SER A 177 0.20 -9.78 -11.14
C SER A 177 0.10 -11.23 -10.69
N SER A 178 0.90 -11.63 -9.70
CA SER A 178 0.92 -12.99 -9.17
C SER A 178 1.10 -12.95 -7.65
N LYS A 179 -0.01 -12.81 -6.93
CA LYS A 179 -0.06 -12.86 -5.45
C LYS A 179 -0.82 -14.10 -5.02
N PHE A 180 -0.13 -14.97 -4.29
CA PHE A 180 -0.63 -16.27 -3.86
C PHE A 180 -1.34 -16.19 -2.51
N SER A 181 -2.30 -17.06 -2.25
CA SER A 181 -2.90 -17.26 -0.93
C SER A 181 -1.90 -17.98 0.00
N SER A 182 -0.96 -17.21 0.57
CA SER A 182 0.14 -17.75 1.36
C SER A 182 -0.06 -17.60 2.87
N ALA A 183 0.44 -18.59 3.62
CA ALA A 183 0.56 -18.53 5.08
C ALA A 183 1.67 -17.58 5.56
N LEU A 184 2.57 -17.14 4.65
CA LEU A 184 3.68 -16.22 4.98
C LEU A 184 3.21 -14.80 5.35
N TYR A 185 1.95 -14.46 5.13
CA TYR A 185 1.41 -13.13 5.38
C TYR A 185 0.91 -12.89 6.82
N GLY A 186 1.07 -13.86 7.72
CA GLY A 186 0.64 -13.73 9.12
C GLY A 186 1.12 -12.44 9.79
N PRO A 187 2.44 -12.16 9.81
CA PRO A 187 2.96 -10.94 10.44
C PRO A 187 2.45 -9.64 9.79
N PHE A 188 2.32 -9.61 8.46
CA PHE A 188 1.76 -8.45 7.76
C PHE A 188 0.30 -8.18 8.16
N ARG A 189 -0.51 -9.23 8.34
CA ARG A 189 -1.93 -9.05 8.72
C ARG A 189 -2.10 -8.48 10.13
N GLU A 190 -1.16 -8.76 11.03
CA GLU A 190 -1.08 -8.08 12.33
C GLU A 190 -0.70 -6.62 12.12
N ALA A 191 0.37 -6.35 11.36
CA ALA A 191 0.85 -5.00 11.09
C ALA A 191 -0.19 -4.08 10.44
N ALA A 192 -0.96 -4.59 9.48
CA ALA A 192 -1.96 -3.84 8.73
C ALA A 192 -3.37 -3.92 9.34
N GLU A 193 -3.54 -4.67 10.44
CA GLU A 193 -4.83 -4.95 11.08
C GLU A 193 -5.89 -5.45 10.08
N SER A 194 -5.48 -6.28 9.13
CA SER A 194 -6.25 -6.61 7.92
C SER A 194 -6.61 -8.11 7.84
N ALA A 195 -6.59 -8.82 8.96
CA ALA A 195 -6.95 -10.24 8.96
C ALA A 195 -8.42 -10.38 8.51
N PRO A 196 -8.73 -11.26 7.53
CA PRO A 196 -10.12 -11.47 7.11
C PRO A 196 -10.92 -12.04 8.29
N GLN A 197 -12.06 -11.42 8.59
CA GLN A 197 -12.91 -11.86 9.70
C GLN A 197 -13.61 -13.20 9.43
N PHE A 198 -13.72 -13.60 8.17
CA PHE A 198 -14.30 -14.86 7.75
C PHE A 198 -13.55 -15.48 6.57
N GLY A 199 -13.69 -16.80 6.42
CA GLY A 199 -13.14 -17.53 5.27
C GLY A 199 -11.63 -17.33 5.08
N ASP A 200 -11.22 -17.25 3.82
CA ASP A 200 -9.85 -16.96 3.41
C ASP A 200 -9.85 -16.10 2.13
N ARG A 201 -8.66 -15.90 1.55
CA ARG A 201 -8.48 -15.09 0.34
C ARG A 201 -8.33 -15.93 -0.94
N LYS A 202 -8.60 -17.25 -0.89
CA LYS A 202 -8.36 -18.19 -2.02
C LYS A 202 -9.34 -18.03 -3.18
N SER A 203 -10.44 -17.32 -3.00
CA SER A 203 -11.38 -17.05 -4.09
C SER A 203 -10.83 -16.06 -5.12
N TYR A 204 -9.76 -15.33 -4.80
CA TYR A 204 -9.14 -14.32 -5.69
C TYR A 204 -7.60 -14.35 -5.66
N GLN A 205 -6.96 -14.78 -4.57
CA GLN A 205 -5.52 -15.04 -4.54
C GLN A 205 -5.21 -16.44 -5.10
N MET A 206 -4.07 -16.57 -5.79
CA MET A 206 -3.63 -17.81 -6.45
C MET A 206 -3.24 -18.94 -5.49
#